data_AF-A0A061QKR6-F1
#
_entry.id   AF-A0A061QKR6-F1
#
_cell.length_a   1.000
_cell.length_b   1.000
_cell.length_c   1.000
_cell.angle_alpha   90.00
_cell.angle_beta   90.00
_cell.angle_gamma   90.00
#
_symmetry.space_group_name_H-M   'P 1'
#
loop_
_entity.id
_entity.type
_entity.pdbx_description
1 polymer ?
#
loop_
_entity_poly.entity_id
_entity_poly.type
_entity_poly.pdbx_seq_one_letter_code
_entity_poly.pdbx_strand_id
1 'polypeptide(L)'
;MWMHIDSSKYDEARIGIAVSAVPHGGFQYKGSFRPHGSESRDMTVFLDDDGQAFLLYSSENNMVLHVARLNSSFTGVEPSYGRILINQQREAPTVFKNAGLYFILSSGCTGWWPNAAEVHVSESIFGPWHSIGNPVKSSNVADRRTTFGSQGTFVLPLDPWQGRFLFMADRWNESHLGHSRYVWLPLQVTLPPESHGLLENSGSSEKMKWISVALKWSSEWFPVHESHAVVHDEL
;
A
#
# COMPACT_ATOMS: atom_id res chain seq x y z
N MET A 1 11.91 9.06 9.28
CA MET A 1 10.51 9.46 9.03
C MET A 1 10.47 10.26 7.76
N TRP A 2 9.58 9.87 6.85
CA TRP A 2 9.22 10.65 5.67
C TRP A 2 7.78 11.13 5.83
N MET A 3 7.47 12.33 5.38
CA MET A 3 6.12 12.88 5.44
C MET A 3 5.82 13.76 4.22
N HIS A 4 4.54 13.92 3.91
CA HIS A 4 4.07 14.97 3.02
C HIS A 4 4.16 16.33 3.73
N ILE A 5 4.72 17.32 3.04
CA ILE A 5 4.83 18.72 3.49
C ILE A 5 4.14 19.60 2.46
N ASP A 6 3.25 20.47 2.95
CA ASP A 6 2.50 21.35 2.08
C ASP A 6 2.17 22.71 2.70
N SER A 7 1.65 23.59 1.86
CA SER A 7 0.95 24.81 2.27
C SER A 7 -0.54 24.50 2.53
N SER A 8 -1.29 25.49 3.03
CA SER A 8 -2.75 25.38 3.17
C SER A 8 -3.49 25.25 1.83
N LYS A 9 -2.83 25.50 0.70
CA LYS A 9 -3.39 25.41 -0.65
C LYS A 9 -2.98 24.14 -1.40
N TYR A 10 -2.17 23.28 -0.79
CA TYR A 10 -1.67 22.05 -1.41
C TYR A 10 -0.80 22.27 -2.67
N ASP A 11 -0.17 23.46 -2.77
CA ASP A 11 0.63 23.89 -3.92
C ASP A 11 2.15 23.74 -3.75
N GLU A 12 2.64 23.49 -2.53
CA GLU A 12 4.06 23.20 -2.28
C GLU A 12 4.38 21.76 -2.71
N ALA A 13 3.51 20.80 -2.35
CA ALA A 13 3.60 19.38 -2.75
C ALA A 13 5.02 18.82 -2.64
N ARG A 14 5.55 18.79 -1.41
CA ARG A 14 6.93 18.37 -1.10
C ARG A 14 6.91 17.15 -0.20
N ILE A 15 8.01 16.40 -0.20
CA ILE A 15 8.31 15.52 0.93
C ILE A 15 9.06 16.28 2.00
N GLY A 16 9.00 15.78 3.23
CA GLY A 16 9.83 16.14 4.37
C GLY A 16 10.55 14.93 4.93
N ILE A 17 11.72 15.15 5.51
CA ILE A 17 12.54 14.10 6.14
C ILE A 17 12.87 14.51 7.57
N ALA A 18 12.71 13.57 8.50
CA ALA A 18 13.23 13.69 9.85
C ALA A 18 13.88 12.39 10.30
N VAL A 19 14.95 12.50 11.11
CA VAL A 19 15.73 11.36 11.61
C VAL A 19 15.76 11.35 13.13
N SER A 20 15.84 10.16 13.72
CA SER A 20 16.04 9.99 15.15
C SER A 20 16.90 8.75 15.40
N ALA A 21 17.61 8.74 16.52
CA ALA A 21 18.30 7.55 17.03
C ALA A 21 17.33 6.57 17.71
N VAL A 22 16.10 6.99 18.04
CA VAL A 22 15.07 6.15 18.68
C VAL A 22 13.75 6.21 17.91
N PRO A 23 12.98 5.12 17.82
CA PRO A 23 11.80 5.06 16.95
C PRO A 23 10.61 5.91 17.43
N HIS A 24 10.53 6.21 18.73
CA HIS A 24 9.34 6.80 19.34
C HIS A 24 9.46 8.31 19.64
N GLY A 25 10.53 8.99 19.23
CA GLY A 25 10.68 10.42 19.53
C GLY A 25 12.03 11.00 19.15
N GLY A 26 12.24 12.29 19.45
CA GLY A 26 13.53 12.97 19.21
C GLY A 26 13.84 13.22 17.73
N PHE A 27 12.83 13.20 16.85
CA PHE A 27 13.01 13.42 15.43
C PHE A 27 13.53 14.82 15.12
N GLN A 28 14.69 14.89 14.49
CA GLN A 28 15.30 16.11 13.97
C GLN A 28 14.94 16.26 12.49
N TYR A 29 14.23 17.34 12.17
CA TYR A 29 13.87 17.67 10.80
C TYR A 29 15.12 18.01 9.98
N LYS A 30 15.23 17.45 8.78
CA LYS A 30 16.37 17.62 7.86
C LYS A 30 16.05 18.50 6.66
N GLY A 31 14.76 18.77 6.41
CA GLY A 31 14.32 19.64 5.32
C GLY A 31 13.23 19.02 4.46
N SER A 32 12.85 19.74 3.41
CA SER A 32 11.85 19.34 2.42
C SER A 32 12.29 19.67 1.00
N PHE A 33 11.90 18.83 0.07
CA PHE A 33 12.15 19.02 -1.35
C PHE A 33 11.10 18.31 -2.20
N ARG A 34 11.10 18.63 -3.50
CA ARG A 34 10.35 17.93 -4.54
C ARG A 34 11.23 16.82 -5.14
N PRO A 35 10.93 15.53 -4.91
CA PRO A 35 11.73 14.43 -5.45
C PRO A 35 11.80 14.54 -6.97
N HIS A 36 13.01 14.52 -7.54
CA HIS A 36 13.22 14.65 -9.00
C HIS A 36 12.59 15.92 -9.60
N GLY A 37 12.41 16.98 -8.81
CA GLY A 37 11.70 18.20 -9.22
C GLY A 37 10.19 18.03 -9.40
N SER A 38 9.63 16.87 -9.06
CA SER A 38 8.22 16.53 -9.20
C SER A 38 7.43 16.82 -7.92
N GLU A 39 6.14 17.08 -8.08
CA GLU A 39 5.19 17.20 -6.97
C GLU A 39 5.14 15.89 -6.17
N SER A 40 4.98 16.00 -4.86
CA SER A 40 4.72 14.86 -3.98
C SER A 40 3.66 15.24 -2.96
N ARG A 41 2.52 14.54 -3.00
CA ARG A 41 1.41 14.65 -2.04
C ARG A 41 1.32 13.39 -1.20
N ASP A 42 0.19 12.70 -1.24
CA ASP A 42 0.02 11.39 -0.61
C ASP A 42 1.19 10.49 -0.94
N MET A 43 1.82 9.93 0.10
CA MET A 43 3.05 9.19 -0.04
C MET A 43 3.17 8.05 0.97
N THR A 44 4.00 7.08 0.62
CA THR A 44 4.42 6.02 1.53
C THR A 44 5.89 5.65 1.28
N VAL A 45 6.47 4.93 2.22
CA VAL A 45 7.79 4.31 2.08
C VAL A 45 7.65 2.79 2.19
N PHE A 46 8.40 2.07 1.36
CA PHE A 46 8.41 0.62 1.33
C PHE A 46 9.85 0.13 1.43
N LEU A 47 10.14 -0.76 2.39
CA LEU A 47 11.43 -1.44 2.50
C LEU A 47 11.26 -2.85 1.94
N ASP A 48 12.06 -3.18 0.95
CA ASP A 48 12.04 -4.46 0.25
C ASP A 48 12.93 -5.49 0.97
N ASP A 49 12.72 -6.77 0.62
CA ASP A 49 13.37 -7.91 1.27
C ASP A 49 14.90 -7.92 1.09
N ASP A 50 15.40 -7.24 0.06
CA ASP A 50 16.82 -7.11 -0.25
C ASP A 50 17.48 -5.88 0.42
N GLY A 51 16.72 -5.15 1.26
CA GLY A 51 17.18 -3.97 1.97
C GLY A 51 17.13 -2.67 1.16
N GLN A 52 16.67 -2.69 -0.08
CA GLN A 52 16.36 -1.47 -0.82
C GLN A 52 15.08 -0.83 -0.29
N ALA A 53 15.06 0.49 -0.19
CA ALA A 53 13.87 1.23 0.20
C ALA A 53 13.38 2.10 -0.96
N PHE A 54 12.07 2.30 -1.02
CA PHE A 54 11.39 3.03 -2.08
C PHE A 54 10.42 4.05 -1.48
N LEU A 55 10.34 5.21 -2.11
CA LEU A 55 9.33 6.23 -1.88
C LEU A 55 8.30 6.14 -3.00
N LEU A 56 7.03 5.99 -2.64
CA LEU A 56 5.92 6.04 -3.59
C LEU A 56 5.05 7.26 -3.27
N TYR A 57 4.65 8.02 -4.29
CA TYR A 57 3.94 9.29 -4.06
C TYR A 57 3.06 9.71 -5.23
N SER A 58 1.94 10.37 -4.93
CA SER A 58 1.08 11.03 -5.92
C SER A 58 1.74 12.32 -6.44
N SER A 59 1.78 12.45 -7.76
CA SER A 59 2.49 13.48 -8.51
C SER A 59 1.65 13.95 -9.71
N GLU A 60 2.13 14.98 -10.40
CA GLU A 60 1.52 15.55 -11.62
C GLU A 60 0.04 15.89 -11.41
N ASN A 61 -0.28 16.77 -10.45
CA ASN A 61 -1.65 17.08 -10.04
C ASN A 61 -2.47 15.84 -9.66
N ASN A 62 -1.82 14.89 -8.97
CA ASN A 62 -2.36 13.59 -8.54
C ASN A 62 -2.78 12.67 -9.70
N MET A 63 -2.36 12.93 -10.94
CA MET A 63 -2.71 12.09 -12.08
C MET A 63 -1.84 10.83 -12.20
N VAL A 64 -0.65 10.82 -11.58
CA VAL A 64 0.35 9.77 -11.73
C VAL A 64 0.94 9.42 -10.36
N LEU A 65 1.17 8.14 -10.09
CA LEU A 65 2.01 7.73 -8.98
C LEU A 65 3.47 7.65 -9.44
N HIS A 66 4.38 8.17 -8.66
CA HIS A 66 5.82 7.97 -8.86
C HIS A 66 6.34 6.94 -7.87
N VAL A 67 7.40 6.25 -8.26
CA VAL A 67 8.21 5.39 -7.39
C VAL A 67 9.67 5.79 -7.54
N ALA A 68 10.37 6.02 -6.44
CA ALA A 68 11.77 6.40 -6.41
C ALA A 68 12.53 5.50 -5.44
N ARG A 69 13.72 5.06 -5.84
CA ARG A 69 14.62 4.37 -4.91
C ARG A 69 15.20 5.38 -3.91
N LEU A 70 15.23 5.03 -2.63
CA LEU A 70 15.91 5.81 -1.61
C LEU A 70 17.42 5.50 -1.62
N ASN A 71 18.22 6.50 -1.25
CA ASN A 71 19.66 6.32 -1.07
C ASN A 71 19.97 5.42 0.14
N SER A 72 21.22 4.99 0.26
CA SER A 72 21.65 4.06 1.32
C SER A 72 21.47 4.58 2.76
N SER A 73 21.36 5.90 2.95
CA SER A 73 21.05 6.50 4.25
C SER A 73 19.55 6.66 4.52
N PHE A 74 18.69 6.33 3.55
CA PHE A 74 17.23 6.54 3.58
C PHE A 74 16.81 7.99 3.86
N THR A 75 17.66 8.95 3.49
CA THR A 75 17.43 10.40 3.72
C THR A 75 17.44 11.20 2.41
N GLY A 76 17.29 10.52 1.28
CA GLY A 76 17.21 11.14 -0.03
C GLY A 76 16.77 10.12 -1.07
N VAL A 77 16.51 10.60 -2.29
CA VAL A 77 16.16 9.75 -3.44
C VAL A 77 17.37 9.61 -4.37
N GLU A 78 17.54 8.42 -4.94
CA GLU A 78 18.48 8.16 -6.01
C GLU A 78 17.99 8.78 -7.34
N PRO A 79 18.86 8.96 -8.35
CA PRO A 79 18.44 9.51 -9.66
C PRO A 79 17.38 8.66 -10.39
N SER A 80 17.31 7.36 -10.10
CA SER A 80 16.35 6.44 -10.71
C SER A 80 14.96 6.59 -10.07
N TYR A 81 13.96 6.81 -10.92
CA TYR A 81 12.55 6.81 -10.56
C TYR A 81 11.69 6.30 -11.72
N GLY A 82 10.48 5.87 -11.42
CA GLY A 82 9.49 5.41 -12.39
C GLY A 82 8.17 6.15 -12.21
N ARG A 83 7.45 6.31 -13.33
CA ARG A 83 6.05 6.77 -13.37
C ARG A 83 5.16 5.55 -13.52
N ILE A 84 4.25 5.33 -12.58
CA ILE A 84 3.35 4.18 -12.50
C ILE A 84 1.90 4.66 -12.37
N LEU A 85 0.94 3.82 -12.72
CA LEU A 85 -0.50 4.15 -12.70
C LEU A 85 -0.83 5.48 -13.40
N ILE A 86 -0.22 5.71 -14.57
CA ILE A 86 -0.31 6.97 -15.32
C ILE A 86 -1.76 7.28 -15.69
N ASN A 87 -2.20 8.51 -15.43
CA ASN A 87 -3.54 9.03 -15.68
C ASN A 87 -4.67 8.27 -14.98
N GLN A 88 -4.37 7.53 -13.91
CA GLN A 88 -5.39 6.79 -13.15
C GLN A 88 -5.94 7.58 -11.95
N GLN A 89 -5.34 8.74 -11.63
CA GLN A 89 -5.79 9.63 -10.57
C GLN A 89 -5.91 8.94 -9.19
N ARG A 90 -4.85 8.20 -8.81
CA ARG A 90 -4.78 7.42 -7.57
C ARG A 90 -4.00 8.15 -6.49
N GLU A 91 -4.44 7.97 -5.25
CA GLU A 91 -3.83 8.53 -4.03
C GLU A 91 -3.80 7.51 -2.89
N ALA A 92 -3.28 7.90 -1.74
CA ALA A 92 -3.07 7.06 -0.56
C ALA A 92 -2.41 5.69 -0.87
N PRO A 93 -1.21 5.68 -1.50
CA PRO A 93 -0.55 4.43 -1.87
C PRO A 93 -0.24 3.59 -0.63
N THR A 94 -0.86 2.43 -0.54
CA THR A 94 -0.73 1.48 0.57
C THR A 94 -0.04 0.23 0.06
N VAL A 95 1.28 0.16 0.25
CA VAL A 95 2.18 -0.80 -0.42
C VAL A 95 2.50 -1.97 0.49
N PHE A 96 2.52 -3.18 -0.07
CA PHE A 96 3.02 -4.38 0.60
C PHE A 96 3.50 -5.42 -0.42
N LYS A 97 4.14 -6.49 0.05
CA LYS A 97 4.66 -7.56 -0.79
C LYS A 97 4.19 -8.93 -0.29
N ASN A 98 3.89 -9.84 -1.21
CA ASN A 98 3.55 -11.22 -0.89
C ASN A 98 4.10 -12.18 -1.95
N ALA A 99 4.87 -13.18 -1.52
CA ALA A 99 5.48 -14.20 -2.38
C ALA A 99 6.18 -13.64 -3.64
N GLY A 100 6.99 -12.59 -3.47
CA GLY A 100 7.72 -11.96 -4.58
C GLY A 100 6.94 -10.92 -5.39
N LEU A 101 5.62 -10.82 -5.20
CA LEU A 101 4.78 -9.84 -5.89
C LEU A 101 4.56 -8.59 -5.02
N TYR A 102 4.64 -7.42 -5.64
CA TYR A 102 4.32 -6.13 -5.04
C TYR A 102 2.85 -5.81 -5.26
N PHE A 103 2.24 -5.20 -4.25
CA PHE A 103 0.84 -4.80 -4.26
C PHE A 103 0.73 -3.33 -3.83
N ILE A 104 -0.18 -2.60 -4.47
CA ILE A 104 -0.63 -1.28 -4.05
C ILE A 104 -2.14 -1.34 -3.88
N LEU A 105 -2.63 -1.12 -2.66
CA LEU A 105 -3.98 -0.61 -2.47
C LEU A 105 -3.91 0.91 -2.60
N SER A 106 -4.80 1.48 -3.39
CA SER A 106 -4.90 2.94 -3.55
C SER A 106 -6.35 3.38 -3.44
N SER A 107 -6.58 4.66 -3.17
CA SER A 107 -7.88 5.32 -3.30
C SER A 107 -7.92 6.23 -4.53
N GLY A 108 -9.10 6.65 -4.97
CA GLY A 108 -9.25 7.73 -5.95
C GLY A 108 -9.23 9.10 -5.28
N CYS A 109 -9.02 10.16 -6.06
CA CYS A 109 -8.95 11.53 -5.54
C CYS A 109 -10.35 12.15 -5.35
N THR A 110 -10.92 12.05 -4.16
CA THR A 110 -12.27 12.60 -3.84
C THR A 110 -12.29 13.53 -2.62
N GLY A 111 -11.13 14.12 -2.29
CA GLY A 111 -11.00 14.95 -1.09
C GLY A 111 -11.24 14.12 0.17
N TRP A 112 -12.06 14.61 1.09
CA TRP A 112 -12.37 13.91 2.34
C TRP A 112 -13.35 12.74 2.19
N TRP A 113 -14.05 12.63 1.06
CA TRP A 113 -15.05 11.59 0.86
C TRP A 113 -14.38 10.25 0.60
N PRO A 114 -14.76 9.17 1.31
CA PRO A 114 -14.23 7.85 1.04
C PRO A 114 -14.75 7.32 -0.30
N ASN A 115 -13.93 6.51 -0.98
CA ASN A 115 -14.25 5.96 -2.28
C ASN A 115 -13.80 4.48 -2.39
N ALA A 116 -14.02 3.89 -3.57
CA ALA A 116 -13.66 2.51 -3.83
C ALA A 116 -12.14 2.36 -3.98
N ALA A 117 -11.54 1.58 -3.08
CA ALA A 117 -10.15 1.16 -3.22
C ALA A 117 -9.97 0.28 -4.47
N GLU A 118 -8.77 0.33 -5.02
CA GLU A 118 -8.33 -0.49 -6.15
C GLU A 118 -6.98 -1.10 -5.81
N VAL A 119 -6.82 -2.39 -6.10
CA VAL A 119 -5.57 -3.13 -5.96
C VAL A 119 -4.85 -3.18 -7.29
N HIS A 120 -3.56 -2.89 -7.23
CA HIS A 120 -2.61 -3.03 -8.33
C HIS A 120 -1.54 -4.02 -7.92
N VAL A 121 -1.07 -4.85 -8.85
CA VAL A 121 -0.04 -5.86 -8.62
C VAL A 121 1.06 -5.78 -9.67
N SER A 122 2.29 -6.04 -9.27
CA SER A 122 3.45 -6.10 -10.16
C SER A 122 4.52 -7.07 -9.64
N GLU A 123 5.37 -7.54 -10.54
CA GLU A 123 6.57 -8.31 -10.22
C GLU A 123 7.79 -7.42 -9.93
N SER A 124 7.68 -6.13 -10.24
CA SER A 124 8.73 -5.15 -10.03
C SER A 124 8.10 -3.89 -9.46
N ILE A 125 8.74 -3.29 -8.46
CA ILE A 125 8.25 -2.05 -7.86
C ILE A 125 8.14 -0.91 -8.91
N PHE A 126 8.99 -0.92 -9.94
CA PHE A 126 8.96 0.01 -11.06
C PHE A 126 7.92 -0.32 -12.14
N GLY A 127 7.18 -1.42 -11.97
CA GLY A 127 6.17 -1.89 -12.91
C GLY A 127 6.72 -2.83 -14.00
N PRO A 128 5.86 -3.18 -14.97
CA PRO A 128 4.50 -2.67 -15.18
C PRO A 128 3.52 -3.10 -14.08
N TRP A 129 2.57 -2.23 -13.74
CA TRP A 129 1.54 -2.50 -12.73
C TRP A 129 0.20 -2.86 -13.40
N HIS A 130 -0.50 -3.84 -12.84
CA HIS A 130 -1.79 -4.32 -13.33
C HIS A 130 -2.88 -4.16 -12.27
N SER A 131 -3.97 -3.48 -12.60
CA SER A 131 -5.14 -3.39 -11.72
C SER A 131 -5.91 -4.71 -11.69
N ILE A 132 -6.23 -5.19 -10.49
CA ILE A 132 -7.06 -6.39 -10.25
C ILE A 132 -8.38 -6.07 -9.56
N GLY A 133 -8.71 -4.77 -9.43
CA GLY A 133 -10.02 -4.28 -9.02
C GLY A 133 -10.17 -4.06 -7.52
N ASN A 134 -11.43 -4.00 -7.08
CA ASN A 134 -11.79 -3.62 -5.71
C ASN A 134 -11.64 -4.82 -4.73
N PRO A 135 -10.86 -4.68 -3.64
CA PRO A 135 -10.61 -5.78 -2.71
C PRO A 135 -11.77 -6.04 -1.75
N VAL A 136 -12.72 -5.10 -1.60
CA VAL A 136 -13.78 -5.16 -0.60
C VAL A 136 -14.76 -6.28 -0.90
N LYS A 137 -14.82 -7.29 -0.02
CA LYS A 137 -15.85 -8.34 -0.05
C LYS A 137 -16.85 -8.09 1.08
N SER A 138 -17.88 -7.32 0.76
CA SER A 138 -19.07 -7.10 1.59
C SER A 138 -20.30 -7.37 0.73
N SER A 139 -21.45 -7.74 1.32
CA SER A 139 -22.74 -7.78 0.62
C SER A 139 -23.33 -6.38 0.46
N ASN A 140 -22.96 -5.44 1.33
CA ASN A 140 -23.39 -4.05 1.27
C ASN A 140 -22.64 -3.29 0.17
N VAL A 141 -23.40 -2.63 -0.72
CA VAL A 141 -22.86 -1.81 -1.81
C VAL A 141 -22.08 -0.61 -1.28
N ALA A 142 -22.54 0.02 -0.18
CA ALA A 142 -21.90 1.21 0.38
C ALA A 142 -20.47 0.90 0.84
N ASP A 143 -20.28 -0.23 1.52
CA ASP A 143 -18.96 -0.69 1.96
C ASP A 143 -18.00 -0.84 0.78
N ARG A 144 -18.46 -1.46 -0.32
CA ARG A 144 -17.64 -1.63 -1.53
C ARG A 144 -17.30 -0.29 -2.18
N ARG A 145 -18.24 0.66 -2.21
CA ARG A 145 -18.05 1.98 -2.83
C ARG A 145 -17.21 2.94 -1.99
N THR A 146 -17.00 2.65 -0.72
CA THR A 146 -16.35 3.58 0.23
C THR A 146 -15.21 2.93 1.03
N THR A 147 -14.83 1.70 0.68
CA THR A 147 -13.83 0.95 1.45
C THR A 147 -14.17 0.92 2.94
N PHE A 148 -15.41 0.53 3.25
CA PHE A 148 -15.97 0.58 4.60
C PHE A 148 -15.94 1.99 5.24
N GLY A 149 -16.16 3.03 4.43
CA GLY A 149 -16.07 4.43 4.84
C GLY A 149 -14.68 4.81 5.32
N SER A 150 -13.62 4.41 4.62
CA SER A 150 -12.23 4.69 5.01
C SER A 150 -11.29 4.83 3.80
N GLN A 151 -10.08 5.32 4.04
CA GLN A 151 -9.00 5.47 3.05
C GLN A 151 -7.75 4.77 3.58
N GLY A 152 -7.11 3.92 2.75
CA GLY A 152 -5.93 3.16 3.15
C GLY A 152 -4.76 4.04 3.58
N THR A 153 -3.99 3.59 4.56
CA THR A 153 -2.79 4.30 5.04
C THR A 153 -1.57 3.39 5.16
N PHE A 154 -1.78 2.15 5.60
CA PHE A 154 -0.70 1.17 5.74
C PHE A 154 -1.21 -0.27 5.68
N VAL A 155 -0.34 -1.20 5.30
CA VAL A 155 -0.59 -2.64 5.44
C VAL A 155 0.51 -3.25 6.29
N LEU A 156 0.13 -3.82 7.42
CA LEU A 156 1.05 -4.50 8.33
C LEU A 156 1.03 -6.02 8.01
N PRO A 157 2.19 -6.63 7.69
CA PRO A 157 2.28 -8.09 7.57
C PRO A 157 2.01 -8.77 8.91
N LEU A 158 1.09 -9.75 8.92
CA LEU A 158 0.80 -10.56 10.11
C LEU A 158 1.33 -11.98 9.94
N ASP A 159 0.92 -12.65 8.86
CA ASP A 159 1.47 -13.94 8.44
C ASP A 159 1.48 -14.00 6.90
N PRO A 160 2.50 -13.37 6.27
CA PRO A 160 2.59 -13.28 4.83
C PRO A 160 2.72 -14.65 4.15
N TRP A 161 3.28 -15.66 4.80
CA TRP A 161 3.39 -17.01 4.23
C TRP A 161 2.01 -17.63 3.96
N GLN A 162 1.03 -17.27 4.78
CA GLN A 162 -0.38 -17.63 4.58
C GLN A 162 -1.18 -16.52 3.88
N GLY A 163 -0.52 -15.47 3.36
CA GLY A 163 -1.17 -14.34 2.70
C GLY A 163 -1.99 -13.44 3.64
N ARG A 164 -1.68 -13.41 4.94
CA ARG A 164 -2.46 -12.69 5.96
C ARG A 164 -1.82 -11.36 6.36
N PHE A 165 -2.59 -10.29 6.25
CA PHE A 165 -2.15 -8.93 6.50
C PHE A 165 -3.23 -8.12 7.26
N LEU A 166 -2.81 -7.05 7.94
CA LEU A 166 -3.69 -6.06 8.54
C LEU A 166 -3.75 -4.84 7.62
N PHE A 167 -4.91 -4.60 7.00
CA PHE A 167 -5.17 -3.34 6.33
C PHE A 167 -5.50 -2.27 7.37
N MET A 168 -4.77 -1.16 7.34
CA MET A 168 -4.97 -0.01 8.20
C MET A 168 -5.44 1.16 7.35
N ALA A 169 -6.49 1.83 7.81
CA ALA A 169 -7.11 2.94 7.12
C ALA A 169 -7.63 3.99 8.10
N ASP A 170 -7.82 5.19 7.57
CA ASP A 170 -8.39 6.32 8.28
C ASP A 170 -9.82 6.58 7.80
N ARG A 171 -10.72 6.80 8.77
CA ARG A 171 -12.05 7.36 8.56
C ARG A 171 -12.00 8.83 8.93
N TRP A 172 -11.77 9.65 7.91
CA TRP A 172 -11.59 11.09 8.06
C TRP A 172 -12.85 11.79 8.57
N ASN A 173 -12.64 12.72 9.50
CA ASN A 173 -13.63 13.72 9.90
C ASN A 173 -13.11 15.09 9.48
N GLU A 174 -13.54 15.58 8.32
CA GLU A 174 -13.03 16.81 7.70
C GLU A 174 -13.12 18.04 8.61
N SER A 175 -14.16 18.11 9.45
CA SER A 175 -14.39 19.25 10.34
C SER A 175 -13.48 19.20 11.58
N HIS A 176 -13.01 18.01 11.95
CA HIS A 176 -12.20 17.77 13.14
C HIS A 176 -11.21 16.62 12.90
N LEU A 177 -10.15 16.87 12.13
CA LEU A 177 -9.22 15.82 11.70
C LEU A 177 -8.61 15.00 12.84
N GLY A 178 -8.30 15.64 13.98
CA GLY A 178 -7.81 14.95 15.19
C GLY A 178 -8.84 14.01 15.84
N HIS A 179 -10.11 14.11 15.47
CA HIS A 179 -11.20 13.22 15.88
C HIS A 179 -11.57 12.20 14.81
N SER A 180 -10.76 12.04 13.76
CA SER A 180 -10.86 10.91 12.83
C SER A 180 -10.71 9.58 13.59
N ARG A 181 -11.09 8.47 12.96
CA ARG A 181 -11.04 7.13 13.56
C ARG A 181 -10.33 6.15 12.65
N TYR A 182 -9.82 5.09 13.23
CA TYR A 182 -9.13 4.03 12.50
C TYR A 182 -10.13 2.97 12.04
N VAL A 183 -9.89 2.42 10.86
CA VAL A 183 -10.55 1.22 10.35
C VAL A 183 -9.47 0.20 10.05
N TRP A 184 -9.37 -0.82 10.89
CA TRP A 184 -8.38 -1.88 10.78
C TRP A 184 -9.09 -3.18 10.47
N LEU A 185 -8.70 -3.85 9.39
CA LEU A 185 -9.42 -5.01 8.86
C LEU A 185 -8.46 -6.10 8.38
N PRO A 186 -8.86 -7.38 8.43
CA PRO A 186 -8.08 -8.45 7.84
C PRO A 186 -8.05 -8.31 6.32
N LEU A 187 -6.85 -8.40 5.76
CA LEU A 187 -6.57 -8.44 4.33
C LEU A 187 -5.96 -9.81 4.02
N GLN A 188 -6.62 -10.56 3.14
CA GLN A 188 -6.15 -11.88 2.68
C GLN A 188 -5.73 -11.79 1.22
N VAL A 189 -4.52 -12.23 0.93
CA VAL A 189 -4.05 -12.50 -0.43
C VAL A 189 -4.18 -13.99 -0.70
N THR A 190 -4.69 -14.35 -1.87
CA THR A 190 -4.73 -15.71 -2.37
C THR A 190 -4.08 -15.73 -3.73
N LEU A 191 -2.99 -16.49 -3.82
CA LEU A 191 -2.21 -16.69 -5.03
C LEU A 191 -2.53 -18.06 -5.63
N PRO A 192 -2.41 -18.25 -6.95
CA PRO A 192 -2.53 -19.55 -7.56
C PRO A 192 -1.41 -20.51 -7.06
N PRO A 193 -1.66 -21.85 -7.05
CA PRO A 193 -0.75 -22.85 -6.47
C PRO A 193 0.70 -22.85 -7.02
N GLU A 194 0.89 -22.35 -8.24
CA GLU A 194 2.20 -22.33 -8.91
C GLU A 194 3.00 -21.04 -8.70
N SER A 195 2.58 -20.14 -7.79
CA SER A 195 3.11 -18.78 -7.58
C SER A 195 4.61 -18.61 -7.30
N HIS A 196 5.33 -19.69 -7.01
CA HIS A 196 6.78 -19.66 -6.93
C HIS A 196 7.42 -19.75 -8.33
N GLY A 197 7.79 -18.60 -8.92
CA GLY A 197 8.51 -18.51 -10.21
C GLY A 197 7.62 -18.29 -11.45
N LEU A 198 6.44 -17.67 -11.30
CA LEU A 198 5.32 -17.83 -12.23
C LEU A 198 5.42 -17.28 -13.65
N LEU A 199 6.33 -16.39 -14.01
CA LEU A 199 6.11 -15.59 -15.25
C LEU A 199 7.26 -15.58 -16.25
N GLU A 200 8.18 -16.54 -16.19
CA GLU A 200 9.25 -16.60 -17.20
C GLU A 200 8.76 -16.95 -18.63
N ASN A 201 7.55 -17.50 -18.85
CA ASN A 201 7.17 -18.01 -20.19
C ASN A 201 5.68 -17.98 -20.62
N SER A 202 4.82 -17.11 -20.06
CA SER A 202 3.46 -16.94 -20.61
C SER A 202 2.88 -15.55 -20.28
N GLY A 203 2.15 -14.93 -21.22
CA GLY A 203 1.62 -13.56 -21.11
C GLY A 203 1.07 -13.18 -19.74
N SER A 204 1.71 -12.21 -19.09
CA SER A 204 1.55 -11.84 -17.68
C SER A 204 0.12 -11.46 -17.27
N SER A 205 -0.71 -10.96 -18.19
CA SER A 205 -2.06 -10.48 -17.89
C SER A 205 -3.09 -11.58 -17.57
N GLU A 206 -2.98 -12.76 -18.17
CA GLU A 206 -3.92 -13.87 -17.92
C GLU A 206 -3.71 -14.49 -16.54
N LYS A 207 -2.45 -14.55 -16.07
CA LYS A 207 -2.10 -15.13 -14.76
C LYS A 207 -2.48 -14.22 -13.59
N MET A 208 -2.42 -12.89 -13.78
CA MET A 208 -2.87 -11.91 -12.78
C MET A 208 -4.37 -12.04 -12.44
N LYS A 209 -5.21 -12.65 -13.31
CA LYS A 209 -6.64 -12.88 -13.04
C LYS A 209 -6.93 -13.82 -11.87
N TRP A 210 -5.97 -14.69 -11.54
CA TRP A 210 -6.12 -15.67 -10.45
C TRP A 210 -5.69 -15.11 -9.09
N ILE A 211 -5.03 -13.96 -9.08
CA ILE A 211 -4.65 -13.27 -7.86
C ILE A 211 -5.91 -12.64 -7.27
N SER A 212 -6.18 -12.97 -6.01
CA SER A 212 -7.29 -12.39 -5.26
C SER A 212 -6.77 -11.67 -4.03
N VAL A 213 -7.24 -10.45 -3.84
CA VAL A 213 -7.07 -9.71 -2.60
C VAL A 213 -8.46 -9.47 -2.01
N ALA A 214 -8.64 -9.86 -0.75
CA ALA A 214 -9.93 -9.79 -0.07
C ALA A 214 -9.80 -8.99 1.23
N LEU A 215 -10.51 -7.87 1.28
CA LEU A 215 -10.69 -7.03 2.45
C LEU A 215 -12.11 -7.24 2.97
N LYS A 216 -12.27 -7.63 4.23
CA LYS A 216 -13.58 -7.99 4.80
C LYS A 216 -13.77 -7.40 6.19
N TRP A 217 -15.00 -6.97 6.47
CA TRP A 217 -15.42 -6.81 7.86
C TRP A 217 -15.55 -8.19 8.50
N SER A 218 -14.96 -8.40 9.66
CA SER A 218 -15.05 -9.68 10.35
C SER A 218 -14.98 -9.52 11.86
N SER A 219 -15.81 -10.29 12.58
CA SER A 219 -15.69 -10.49 14.03
C SER A 219 -14.58 -11.48 14.39
N GLU A 220 -14.18 -12.33 13.45
CA GLU A 220 -13.10 -13.31 13.60
C GLU A 220 -11.99 -13.05 12.59
N TRP A 221 -10.76 -12.89 13.07
CA TRP A 221 -9.63 -12.49 12.27
C TRP A 221 -8.83 -13.70 11.81
N PHE A 222 -9.01 -14.08 10.54
CA PHE A 222 -8.46 -15.29 9.89
C PHE A 222 -8.87 -16.59 10.60
N PRO A 223 -9.64 -17.49 9.97
CA PRO A 223 -10.02 -18.73 10.62
C PRO A 223 -8.78 -19.52 11.02
N VAL A 224 -8.68 -19.87 12.30
CA VAL A 224 -7.69 -20.82 12.79
C VAL A 224 -8.14 -22.18 12.29
N HIS A 225 -7.48 -22.71 11.26
CA HIS A 225 -7.62 -24.12 10.97
C HIS A 225 -6.86 -24.86 12.07
N GLU A 226 -7.58 -25.49 13.00
CA GLU A 226 -7.00 -26.50 13.87
C GLU A 226 -6.44 -27.61 12.97
N SER A 227 -5.12 -27.62 12.78
CA SER A 227 -4.46 -28.80 12.24
C SER A 227 -4.58 -29.88 13.32
N HIS A 228 -5.50 -30.81 13.12
CA HIS A 228 -5.44 -32.10 13.81
C HIS A 228 -4.12 -32.77 13.39
N ALA A 229 -3.06 -32.55 14.16
CA ALA A 229 -1.88 -33.38 14.10
C ALA A 229 -2.33 -34.79 14.49
N VAL A 230 -2.47 -35.66 13.49
CA VAL A 230 -2.57 -37.10 13.71
C VAL A 230 -1.23 -37.51 14.30
N VAL A 231 -1.19 -37.66 15.62
CA VAL A 231 -0.09 -38.35 16.30
C VAL A 231 -0.16 -39.80 15.84
N HIS A 232 0.74 -40.17 14.93
CA HIS A 232 1.03 -41.57 14.70
C HIS A 232 1.80 -42.06 15.92
N ASP A 233 1.10 -42.72 16.84
CA ASP A 233 1.75 -43.59 17.82
C ASP A 233 2.35 -44.77 17.04
N GLU A 234 3.67 -44.74 16.86
CA GLU A 234 4.42 -45.93 16.47
C GLU A 234 4.55 -46.86 17.68
N LEU A 235 4.05 -48.09 17.52
CA LEU A 235 4.33 -49.26 18.38
C LEU A 235 5.50 -50.06 17.79
#